data_AF-A0A7J7GED6-F1
#
_entry.id   AF-A0A7J7GED6-F1
#
_cell.length_a   1.000
_cell.length_b   1.000
_cell.length_c   1.000
_cell.angle_alpha   90.00
_cell.angle_beta   90.00
_cell.angle_gamma   90.00
#
_symmetry.space_group_name_H-M   'P 1'
#
loop_
_entity.id
_entity.type
_entity.pdbx_description
1 polymer ?
#
loop_
_entity_poly.entity_id
_entity_poly.type
_entity_poly.pdbx_seq_one_letter_code
_entity_poly.pdbx_strand_id
1 'polypeptide(L)'
;MPLFTFAVRYTFDDFINSVMKRQWKNVLRMSDGHPQWHTKKLTGSGDTALHLAVSDGQIKVVQQLLQQLLRNSETEVHGVTLLEILKVENEIGNTPLHLAAAFGSVEMCKSIASIDHDHTLIRARNHDNETPFFVAVLNGNKDAFLYLHGLIQKDMQDAGAEEVRDSLDAYSYCRSSDGNTILHAAITREYFELASHIIDLYERLAYFVNEQGVTPFHVLANKRSAFKSASDLGWFNKIIYNCKYEIYNT
;
A
#
# COMPACT_ATOMS: atom_id res chain seq x y z
N MET A 1 55.54 -1.58 0.51
CA MET A 1 54.64 -1.46 1.69
C MET A 1 53.21 -1.40 1.17
N PRO A 2 52.32 -2.36 1.48
CA PRO A 2 50.92 -2.21 1.14
C PRO A 2 50.27 -1.29 2.18
N LEU A 3 49.64 -0.22 1.70
CA LEU A 3 48.73 0.61 2.47
C LEU A 3 47.51 -0.26 2.81
N PHE A 4 47.48 -0.84 4.01
CA PHE A 4 46.24 -1.34 4.58
C PHE A 4 45.36 -0.14 4.89
N THR A 5 44.50 0.24 3.94
CA THR A 5 43.34 1.08 4.23
C THR A 5 42.49 0.33 5.24
N PHE A 6 42.46 0.83 6.48
CA PHE A 6 41.55 0.38 7.53
C PHE A 6 40.12 0.68 7.03
N ALA A 7 39.49 -0.27 6.34
CA ALA A 7 38.06 -0.20 6.11
C ALA A 7 37.41 -0.23 7.50
N VAL A 8 36.74 0.87 7.87
CA VAL A 8 35.91 0.90 9.08
C VAL A 8 34.91 -0.24 8.95
N ARG A 9 35.08 -1.30 9.75
CA ARG A 9 34.12 -2.40 9.82
C ARG A 9 32.97 -1.95 10.71
N TYR A 10 31.85 -1.59 10.09
CA TYR A 10 30.62 -1.29 10.81
C TYR A 10 30.03 -2.56 11.40
N THR A 11 29.46 -2.48 12.60
CA THR A 11 28.70 -3.56 13.23
C THR A 11 27.21 -3.46 12.88
N PHE A 12 26.46 -4.54 13.09
CA PHE A 12 25.01 -4.50 12.95
C PHE A 12 24.34 -3.58 13.99
N ASP A 13 24.94 -3.44 15.18
CA ASP A 13 24.46 -2.49 16.19
C ASP A 13 24.67 -1.03 15.75
N ASP A 14 25.77 -0.72 15.07
CA ASP A 14 25.99 0.62 14.48
C ASP A 14 24.92 0.93 13.41
N PHE A 15 24.56 -0.09 12.63
CA PHE A 15 23.50 0.00 11.64
C PHE A 15 22.14 0.27 12.30
N ILE A 16 21.74 -0.55 13.30
CA ILE A 16 20.50 -0.34 14.07
C ILE A 16 20.48 1.09 14.62
N ASN A 17 21.54 1.50 15.31
CA ASN A 17 21.62 2.84 15.93
C ASN A 17 21.48 3.96 14.89
N SER A 18 22.05 3.79 13.69
CA SER A 18 21.94 4.77 12.60
C SER A 18 20.54 4.83 12.02
N VAL A 19 19.87 3.68 11.87
CA VAL A 19 18.46 3.61 11.43
C VAL A 19 17.54 4.26 12.47
N MET A 20 17.73 3.98 13.76
CA MET A 20 16.92 4.57 14.83
C MET A 20 17.11 6.08 14.93
N LYS A 21 18.31 6.59 14.63
CA LYS A 21 18.61 8.03 14.56
C LYS A 21 18.27 8.70 13.23
N ARG A 22 17.64 7.98 12.29
CA ARG A 22 17.30 8.46 10.93
C ARG A 22 18.49 9.00 10.14
N GLN A 23 19.68 8.47 10.38
CA GLN A 23 20.90 8.87 9.71
C GLN A 23 21.04 8.12 8.37
N TRP A 24 20.09 8.32 7.46
CA TRP A 24 19.96 7.51 6.25
C TRP A 24 21.20 7.48 5.35
N LYS A 25 21.99 8.56 5.31
CA LYS A 25 23.28 8.58 4.61
C LYS A 25 24.28 7.56 5.20
N ASN A 26 24.28 7.39 6.52
CA ASN A 26 25.12 6.39 7.20
C ASN A 26 24.56 5.00 6.97
N VAL A 27 23.24 4.83 7.09
CA VAL A 27 22.54 3.55 6.80
C VAL A 27 22.95 3.02 5.43
N LEU A 28 22.82 3.83 4.37
CA LEU A 28 23.18 3.47 2.99
C LEU A 28 24.65 3.09 2.83
N ARG A 29 25.56 3.76 3.55
CA ARG A 29 26.99 3.45 3.51
C ARG A 29 27.33 2.16 4.25
N MET A 30 26.68 1.93 5.38
CA MET A 30 26.90 0.77 6.24
C MET A 30 26.34 -0.50 5.62
N SER A 31 25.17 -0.41 4.99
CA SER A 31 24.50 -1.57 4.42
C SER A 31 25.01 -1.97 3.03
N ASP A 32 25.87 -1.15 2.42
CA ASP A 32 26.56 -1.54 1.19
C ASP A 32 27.45 -2.76 1.46
N GLY A 33 27.23 -3.85 0.73
CA GLY A 33 27.87 -5.15 0.98
C GLY A 33 27.29 -5.97 2.14
N HIS A 34 26.18 -5.55 2.77
CA HIS A 34 25.51 -6.28 3.87
C HIS A 34 24.01 -6.48 3.61
N PRO A 35 23.61 -7.14 2.50
CA PRO A 35 22.19 -7.31 2.13
C PRO A 35 21.34 -7.98 3.22
N GLN A 36 21.93 -8.88 4.01
CA GLN A 36 21.28 -9.60 5.11
C GLN A 36 20.79 -8.70 6.25
N TRP A 37 21.26 -7.46 6.35
CA TRP A 37 20.77 -6.51 7.35
C TRP A 37 19.39 -5.96 7.01
N HIS A 38 19.01 -5.97 5.73
CA HIS A 38 17.73 -5.42 5.28
C HIS A 38 16.53 -6.33 5.57
N THR A 39 16.75 -7.62 5.86
CA THR A 39 15.69 -8.55 6.29
C THR A 39 15.47 -8.54 7.80
N LYS A 40 16.31 -7.85 8.58
CA LYS A 40 16.22 -7.84 10.03
C LYS A 40 15.16 -6.86 10.51
N LYS A 41 14.31 -7.35 11.42
CA LYS A 41 13.37 -6.55 12.19
C LYS A 41 14.13 -5.74 13.25
N LEU A 42 13.99 -4.42 13.23
CA LEU A 42 14.81 -3.49 14.02
C LEU A 42 14.04 -2.85 15.18
N THR A 43 12.71 -2.91 15.16
CA THR A 43 11.82 -2.30 16.15
C THR A 43 10.93 -3.34 16.84
N GLY A 44 10.30 -2.94 17.94
CA GLY A 44 9.27 -3.77 18.59
C GLY A 44 8.01 -3.97 17.75
N SER A 45 7.77 -3.13 16.74
CA SER A 45 6.74 -3.30 15.71
C SER A 45 7.18 -4.17 14.54
N GLY A 46 8.40 -4.73 14.58
CA GLY A 46 8.90 -5.66 13.57
C GLY A 46 9.34 -4.99 12.27
N ASP A 47 9.53 -3.67 12.27
CA ASP A 47 9.87 -2.92 11.06
C ASP A 47 11.34 -3.14 10.67
N THR A 48 11.58 -3.36 9.37
CA THR A 48 12.93 -3.35 8.80
C THR A 48 13.39 -1.91 8.51
N ALA A 49 14.65 -1.73 8.12
CA ALA A 49 15.15 -0.42 7.69
C ALA A 49 14.33 0.18 6.53
N LEU A 50 13.81 -0.67 5.61
CA LEU A 50 13.00 -0.21 4.49
C LEU A 50 11.61 0.25 4.92
N HIS A 51 10.96 -0.47 5.84
CA HIS A 51 9.69 -0.02 6.44
C HIS A 51 9.85 1.37 7.06
N LEU A 52 10.91 1.56 7.86
CA LEU A 52 11.17 2.84 8.53
C LEU A 52 11.47 3.97 7.54
N ALA A 53 12.20 3.69 6.45
CA ALA A 53 12.48 4.69 5.42
C ALA A 53 11.21 5.12 4.67
N VAL A 54 10.28 4.18 4.44
CA VAL A 54 8.96 4.45 3.84
C VAL A 54 8.11 5.29 4.81
N SER A 55 8.00 4.89 6.07
CA SER A 55 7.23 5.62 7.09
C SER A 55 7.76 7.04 7.35
N ASP A 56 9.07 7.25 7.20
CA ASP A 56 9.71 8.57 7.29
C ASP A 56 9.54 9.43 6.01
N GLY A 57 8.88 8.92 4.97
CA GLY A 57 8.69 9.63 3.70
C GLY A 57 9.98 9.83 2.89
N GLN A 58 11.03 9.05 3.14
CA GLN A 58 12.35 9.24 2.52
C GLN A 58 12.46 8.59 1.14
N ILE A 59 11.74 9.13 0.16
CA ILE A 59 11.65 8.56 -1.21
C ILE A 59 13.03 8.29 -1.82
N LYS A 60 13.95 9.26 -1.73
CA LYS A 60 15.32 9.11 -2.27
C LYS A 60 16.10 7.99 -1.58
N VAL A 61 15.91 7.81 -0.28
CA VAL A 61 16.57 6.75 0.48
C VAL A 61 16.00 5.40 0.09
N VAL A 62 14.68 5.29 -0.05
CA VAL A 62 14.01 4.08 -0.55
C VAL A 62 14.57 3.70 -1.91
N GLN A 63 14.61 4.63 -2.87
CA GLN A 63 15.16 4.37 -4.21
C GLN A 63 16.63 3.94 -4.17
N GLN A 64 17.46 4.60 -3.34
CA GLN A 64 18.87 4.24 -3.21
C GLN A 64 19.07 2.86 -2.56
N LEU A 65 18.28 2.52 -1.54
CA LEU A 65 18.29 1.19 -0.93
C LEU A 65 17.94 0.11 -1.95
N LEU A 66 16.87 0.30 -2.73
CA LEU A 66 16.47 -0.64 -3.78
C LEU A 66 17.56 -0.80 -4.84
N GLN A 67 18.18 0.30 -5.29
CA GLN A 67 19.28 0.27 -6.26
C GLN A 67 20.52 -0.47 -5.73
N GLN A 68 20.90 -0.23 -4.47
CA GLN A 68 22.03 -0.95 -3.84
C GLN A 68 21.74 -2.45 -3.76
N LEU A 69 20.53 -2.82 -3.38
CA LEU A 69 20.12 -4.22 -3.27
C LEU A 69 20.06 -4.92 -4.63
N LEU A 70 19.57 -4.24 -5.68
CA LEU A 70 19.59 -4.76 -7.05
C LEU A 70 21.03 -5.07 -7.49
N ARG A 71 21.95 -4.13 -7.30
CA ARG A 71 23.37 -4.31 -7.62
C ARG A 71 24.00 -5.49 -6.87
N ASN A 72 23.61 -5.70 -5.62
CA ASN A 72 24.15 -6.77 -4.78
C ASN A 72 23.49 -8.13 -5.06
N SER A 73 22.32 -8.17 -5.71
CA SER A 73 21.63 -9.42 -6.05
C SER A 73 22.30 -10.20 -7.20
N GLU A 74 23.09 -9.52 -8.04
CA GLU A 74 23.90 -10.15 -9.09
C GLU A 74 25.11 -10.91 -8.53
N THR A 75 25.52 -10.61 -7.30
CA THR A 75 26.60 -11.30 -6.60
C THR A 75 26.03 -12.36 -5.68
N GLU A 76 26.06 -13.63 -6.11
CA GLU A 76 25.52 -14.85 -5.45
C GLU A 76 25.98 -15.11 -3.99
N VAL A 77 26.76 -14.22 -3.39
CA VAL A 77 27.58 -14.47 -2.19
C VAL A 77 26.74 -14.57 -0.90
N HIS A 78 25.51 -14.03 -0.87
CA HIS A 78 24.74 -13.89 0.38
C HIS A 78 23.29 -14.39 0.35
N GLY A 79 22.81 -14.94 -0.78
CA GLY A 79 21.57 -15.74 -0.84
C GLY A 79 20.24 -15.04 -0.53
N VAL A 80 20.23 -13.74 -0.23
CA VAL A 80 19.00 -12.96 0.01
C VAL A 80 18.63 -12.19 -1.25
N THR A 81 17.42 -12.42 -1.76
CA THR A 81 16.88 -11.71 -2.92
C THR A 81 16.25 -10.39 -2.51
N LEU A 82 16.21 -9.41 -3.42
CA LEU A 82 15.48 -8.16 -3.19
C LEU A 82 13.99 -8.42 -2.92
N LEU A 83 13.40 -9.41 -3.59
CA LEU A 83 11.99 -9.76 -3.38
C LEU A 83 11.73 -10.29 -1.96
N GLU A 84 12.65 -11.06 -1.37
CA GLU A 84 12.54 -11.48 0.03
C GLU A 84 12.56 -10.29 0.99
N ILE A 85 13.40 -9.29 0.74
CA ILE A 85 13.44 -8.05 1.55
C ILE A 85 12.12 -7.28 1.43
N LEU A 86 11.56 -7.19 0.23
CA LEU A 86 10.28 -6.52 -0.04
C LEU A 86 9.07 -7.28 0.52
N LYS A 87 9.20 -8.59 0.74
CA LYS A 87 8.17 -9.46 1.33
C LYS A 87 8.28 -9.58 2.85
N VAL A 88 9.29 -8.99 3.50
CA VAL A 88 9.33 -8.99 4.97
C VAL A 88 8.12 -8.23 5.50
N GLU A 89 7.42 -8.87 6.41
CA GLU A 89 6.25 -8.33 7.09
C GLU A 89 6.63 -7.85 8.49
N ASN A 90 6.10 -6.70 8.90
CA ASN A 90 6.20 -6.23 10.27
C ASN A 90 5.20 -6.99 11.19
N GLU A 91 5.08 -6.63 12.47
CA GLU A 91 4.25 -7.40 13.44
C GLU A 91 2.75 -7.38 13.15
N ILE A 92 2.27 -6.52 12.24
CA ILE A 92 0.86 -6.51 11.79
C ILE A 92 0.70 -7.08 10.38
N GLY A 93 1.73 -7.70 9.81
CA GLY A 93 1.68 -8.29 8.47
C GLY A 93 1.91 -7.28 7.34
N ASN A 94 2.22 -6.01 7.64
CA ASN A 94 2.44 -5.01 6.60
C ASN A 94 3.81 -5.19 5.98
N THR A 95 3.84 -5.22 4.65
CA THR A 95 5.06 -5.08 3.84
C THR A 95 5.38 -3.60 3.59
N PRO A 96 6.57 -3.25 3.06
CA PRO A 96 6.88 -1.87 2.68
C PRO A 96 5.88 -1.27 1.67
N LEU A 97 5.25 -2.08 0.81
CA LEU A 97 4.24 -1.59 -0.12
C LEU A 97 2.94 -1.20 0.58
N HIS A 98 2.54 -1.91 1.64
CA HIS A 98 1.40 -1.49 2.49
C HIS A 98 1.68 -0.12 3.11
N LEU A 99 2.88 0.09 3.64
CA LEU A 99 3.25 1.38 4.25
C LEU A 99 3.34 2.51 3.22
N ALA A 100 3.85 2.25 2.01
CA ALA A 100 3.89 3.24 0.93
C ALA A 100 2.46 3.66 0.50
N ALA A 101 1.54 2.69 0.46
CA ALA A 101 0.14 2.92 0.18
C ALA A 101 -0.56 3.69 1.31
N ALA A 102 -0.28 3.36 2.57
CA ALA A 102 -0.77 4.06 3.75
C ALA A 102 -0.26 5.50 3.83
N PHE A 103 0.97 5.75 3.39
CA PHE A 103 1.56 7.09 3.30
C PHE A 103 1.03 7.89 2.10
N GLY A 104 0.55 7.20 1.05
CA GLY A 104 0.01 7.82 -0.16
C GLY A 104 1.06 8.20 -1.20
N SER A 105 2.30 7.69 -1.08
CA SER A 105 3.38 8.00 -2.03
C SER A 105 3.32 7.09 -3.25
N VAL A 106 2.72 7.59 -4.34
CA VAL A 106 2.72 6.91 -5.64
C VAL A 106 4.14 6.58 -6.11
N GLU A 107 5.11 7.47 -5.85
CA GLU A 107 6.50 7.25 -6.27
C GLU A 107 7.18 6.09 -5.51
N MET A 108 6.91 5.95 -4.21
CA MET A 108 7.38 4.79 -3.44
C MET A 108 6.66 3.51 -3.87
N CYS A 109 5.33 3.56 -4.03
CA CYS A 109 4.56 2.42 -4.55
C CYS A 109 5.14 1.95 -5.88
N LYS A 110 5.44 2.88 -6.79
CA LYS A 110 6.04 2.58 -8.10
C LYS A 110 7.42 1.97 -7.97
N SER A 111 8.28 2.57 -7.15
CA SER A 111 9.66 2.11 -6.97
C SER A 111 9.72 0.69 -6.37
N ILE A 112 8.81 0.38 -5.44
CA ILE A 112 8.72 -0.94 -4.80
C ILE A 112 8.08 -1.96 -5.74
N ALA A 113 6.91 -1.64 -6.31
CA ALA A 113 6.15 -2.59 -7.14
C ALA A 113 6.85 -2.90 -8.47
N SER A 114 7.66 -2.00 -9.03
CA SER A 114 8.36 -2.26 -10.30
C SER A 114 9.39 -3.40 -10.24
N ILE A 115 9.78 -3.81 -9.04
CA ILE A 115 10.74 -4.91 -8.82
C ILE A 115 10.07 -6.28 -8.94
N ASP A 116 8.77 -6.35 -8.68
CA ASP A 116 8.04 -7.61 -8.56
C ASP A 116 7.22 -7.87 -9.83
N HIS A 117 7.81 -8.65 -10.73
CA HIS A 117 7.19 -8.98 -12.02
C HIS A 117 5.99 -9.95 -11.90
N ASP A 118 5.91 -10.70 -10.80
CA ASP A 118 4.86 -11.70 -10.55
C ASP A 118 3.70 -11.12 -9.73
N HIS A 119 3.69 -9.80 -9.48
CA HIS A 119 2.63 -9.07 -8.76
C HIS A 119 2.32 -9.62 -7.35
N THR A 120 3.27 -10.31 -6.73
CA THR A 120 3.14 -10.91 -5.40
C THR A 120 3.00 -9.89 -4.28
N LEU A 121 3.59 -8.71 -4.40
CA LEU A 121 3.57 -7.62 -3.42
C LEU A 121 2.21 -6.93 -3.37
N ILE A 122 1.54 -6.74 -4.52
CA ILE A 122 0.20 -6.13 -4.56
C ILE A 122 -0.88 -7.10 -4.05
N ARG A 123 -0.60 -8.42 -4.11
CA ARG A 123 -1.45 -9.50 -3.60
C ARG A 123 -1.23 -9.79 -2.11
N ALA A 124 -0.12 -9.31 -1.54
CA ALA A 124 0.20 -9.52 -0.13
C ALA A 124 -0.93 -9.02 0.77
N ARG A 125 -1.17 -9.73 1.87
CA ARG A 125 -2.22 -9.40 2.83
C ARG A 125 -1.63 -9.32 4.23
N ASN A 126 -1.97 -8.25 4.93
CA ASN A 126 -1.60 -8.09 6.33
C ASN A 126 -2.44 -9.00 7.26
N HIS A 127 -2.24 -8.90 8.57
CA HIS A 127 -2.98 -9.74 9.54
C HIS A 127 -4.49 -9.46 9.58
N ASP A 128 -4.93 -8.29 9.11
CA ASP A 128 -6.33 -7.92 8.92
C ASP A 128 -6.86 -8.33 7.53
N ASN A 129 -6.09 -9.16 6.80
CA ASN A 129 -6.38 -9.63 5.45
C ASN A 129 -6.47 -8.50 4.41
N GLU A 130 -5.88 -7.34 4.69
CA GLU A 130 -5.93 -6.14 3.84
C GLU A 130 -4.74 -6.13 2.88
N THR A 131 -4.99 -5.77 1.62
CA THR A 131 -3.94 -5.57 0.61
C THR A 131 -3.39 -4.14 0.68
N PRO A 132 -2.23 -3.83 0.05
CA PRO A 132 -1.79 -2.44 -0.08
C PRO A 132 -2.85 -1.53 -0.73
N PHE A 133 -3.62 -2.07 -1.67
CA PHE A 133 -4.74 -1.38 -2.32
C PHE A 133 -5.84 -1.01 -1.33
N PHE A 134 -6.20 -1.94 -0.43
CA PHE A 134 -7.15 -1.67 0.66
C PHE A 134 -6.62 -0.62 1.63
N VAL A 135 -5.34 -0.74 2.03
CA VAL A 135 -4.68 0.17 2.96
C VAL A 135 -4.59 1.62 2.42
N ALA A 136 -4.43 1.81 1.11
CA ALA A 136 -4.52 3.14 0.49
C ALA A 136 -5.88 3.79 0.76
N VAL A 137 -6.96 3.03 0.63
CA VAL A 137 -8.33 3.51 0.86
C VAL A 137 -8.57 3.77 2.34
N LEU A 138 -8.10 2.87 3.21
CA LEU A 138 -8.17 3.09 4.64
C LEU A 138 -7.55 4.42 5.03
N ASN A 139 -6.52 4.90 4.35
CA ASN A 139 -5.87 6.17 4.67
C ASN A 139 -6.35 7.36 3.82
N GLY A 140 -7.33 7.17 2.93
CA GLY A 140 -7.87 8.23 2.08
C GLY A 140 -6.95 8.65 0.92
N ASN A 141 -5.94 7.85 0.62
CA ASN A 141 -4.91 8.17 -0.36
C ASN A 141 -5.35 7.84 -1.78
N LYS A 142 -6.15 8.73 -2.37
CA LYS A 142 -6.73 8.57 -3.71
C LYS A 142 -5.71 8.24 -4.80
N ASP A 143 -4.59 8.96 -4.84
CA ASP A 143 -3.62 8.80 -5.93
C ASP A 143 -2.89 7.45 -5.85
N ALA A 144 -2.55 7.00 -4.63
CA ALA A 144 -2.00 5.67 -4.41
C ALA A 144 -3.02 4.57 -4.75
N PHE A 145 -4.29 4.77 -4.39
CA PHE A 145 -5.39 3.89 -4.79
C PHE A 145 -5.49 3.76 -6.32
N LEU A 146 -5.51 4.87 -7.06
CA LEU A 146 -5.59 4.85 -8.52
C LEU A 146 -4.37 4.20 -9.18
N TYR A 147 -3.18 4.43 -8.63
CA TYR A 147 -1.96 3.77 -9.11
C TYR A 147 -2.02 2.25 -8.91
N LEU A 148 -2.38 1.80 -7.70
CA LEU A 148 -2.50 0.39 -7.35
C LEU A 148 -3.62 -0.29 -8.13
N HIS A 149 -4.73 0.41 -8.41
CA HIS A 149 -5.77 -0.07 -9.33
C HIS A 149 -5.18 -0.42 -10.71
N GLY A 150 -4.35 0.46 -11.28
CA GLY A 150 -3.67 0.18 -12.55
C GLY A 150 -2.75 -1.04 -12.50
N LEU A 151 -2.08 -1.29 -11.38
CA LEU A 151 -1.28 -2.52 -11.18
C LEU A 151 -2.15 -3.77 -11.10
N ILE A 152 -3.29 -3.71 -10.40
CA ILE A 152 -4.26 -4.81 -10.36
C ILE A 152 -4.78 -5.11 -11.77
N GLN A 153 -5.09 -4.08 -12.57
CA GLN A 153 -5.52 -4.30 -13.95
C GLN A 153 -4.46 -5.03 -14.78
N LYS A 154 -3.19 -4.63 -14.64
CA LYS A 154 -2.07 -5.29 -15.30
C LYS A 154 -1.93 -6.74 -14.83
N ASP A 155 -2.01 -6.98 -13.53
CA ASP A 155 -1.94 -8.33 -12.96
C ASP A 155 -3.03 -9.27 -13.50
N MET A 156 -4.28 -8.78 -13.60
CA MET A 156 -5.38 -9.55 -14.18
C MET A 156 -5.15 -9.83 -15.67
N GLN A 157 -4.60 -8.86 -16.41
CA GLN A 157 -4.26 -9.03 -17.82
C GLN A 157 -3.14 -10.06 -18.02
N ASP A 158 -2.09 -10.00 -17.21
CA ASP A 158 -0.98 -10.96 -17.24
C ASP A 158 -1.46 -12.38 -16.86
N ALA A 159 -2.52 -12.48 -16.05
CA ALA A 159 -3.20 -13.74 -15.72
C ALA A 159 -4.19 -14.24 -16.80
N GLY A 160 -4.38 -13.50 -17.90
CA GLY A 160 -5.21 -13.90 -19.04
C GLY A 160 -6.71 -13.55 -18.93
N ALA A 161 -7.09 -12.62 -18.05
CA ALA A 161 -8.48 -12.17 -17.94
C ALA A 161 -8.89 -11.27 -19.14
N GLU A 162 -9.93 -11.68 -19.89
CA GLU A 162 -10.42 -10.94 -21.08
C GLU A 162 -11.16 -9.63 -20.72
N GLU A 163 -11.88 -9.61 -19.59
CA GLU A 163 -12.62 -8.43 -19.11
C GLU A 163 -12.34 -8.16 -17.62
N VAL A 164 -11.41 -7.24 -17.37
CA VAL A 164 -10.90 -6.92 -16.01
C VAL A 164 -11.94 -6.23 -15.13
N ARG A 165 -12.83 -5.42 -15.72
CA ARG A 165 -13.72 -4.52 -14.96
C ARG A 165 -14.79 -5.26 -14.15
N ASP A 166 -15.23 -6.44 -14.60
CA ASP A 166 -16.29 -7.22 -13.95
C ASP A 166 -15.82 -8.59 -13.41
N SER A 167 -14.52 -8.88 -13.50
CA SER A 167 -13.96 -10.10 -12.90
C SER A 167 -14.10 -10.08 -11.38
N LEU A 168 -14.68 -11.14 -10.83
CA LEU A 168 -14.77 -11.39 -9.38
C LEU A 168 -13.38 -11.37 -8.72
N ASP A 169 -12.32 -11.67 -9.47
CA ASP A 169 -10.95 -11.72 -8.96
C ASP A 169 -10.43 -10.33 -8.57
N ALA A 170 -10.84 -9.27 -9.29
CA ALA A 170 -10.47 -7.89 -8.94
C ALA A 170 -11.09 -7.46 -7.60
N TYR A 171 -12.28 -7.97 -7.26
CA TYR A 171 -12.94 -7.70 -5.98
C TYR A 171 -12.27 -8.42 -4.80
N SER A 172 -11.43 -9.44 -5.05
CA SER A 172 -10.67 -10.10 -3.99
C SER A 172 -9.75 -9.11 -3.26
N TYR A 173 -9.12 -8.18 -3.98
CA TYR A 173 -8.24 -7.14 -3.43
C TYR A 173 -8.96 -6.15 -2.49
N CYS A 174 -10.28 -6.12 -2.55
CA CYS A 174 -11.11 -5.07 -1.96
C CYS A 174 -11.63 -5.39 -0.55
N ARG A 175 -11.26 -6.52 0.07
CA ARG A 175 -11.86 -6.99 1.34
C ARG A 175 -10.82 -7.20 2.46
N SER A 176 -11.22 -6.86 3.69
CA SER A 176 -10.55 -7.16 4.97
C SER A 176 -11.10 -8.43 5.61
N SER A 177 -10.56 -8.80 6.78
CA SER A 177 -10.89 -10.00 7.56
C SER A 177 -12.33 -10.00 8.08
N ASP A 178 -12.85 -8.86 8.52
CA ASP A 178 -14.25 -8.67 8.95
C ASP A 178 -15.25 -8.55 7.78
N GLY A 179 -14.77 -8.78 6.55
CA GLY A 179 -15.55 -8.69 5.33
C GLY A 179 -15.90 -7.27 4.90
N ASN A 180 -15.42 -6.23 5.59
CA ASN A 180 -15.58 -4.87 5.08
C ASN A 180 -14.90 -4.75 3.71
N THR A 181 -15.54 -3.99 2.83
CA THR A 181 -14.97 -3.66 1.52
C THR A 181 -14.27 -2.30 1.58
N ILE A 182 -13.44 -1.98 0.60
CA ILE A 182 -12.87 -0.62 0.47
C ILE A 182 -13.95 0.48 0.46
N LEU A 183 -15.16 0.18 -0.04
CA LEU A 183 -16.26 1.14 -0.01
C LEU A 183 -16.86 1.31 1.40
N HIS A 184 -16.96 0.23 2.18
CA HIS A 184 -17.30 0.33 3.60
C HIS A 184 -16.29 1.22 4.33
N ALA A 185 -15.00 0.97 4.11
CA ALA A 185 -13.90 1.72 4.73
C ALA A 185 -13.94 3.21 4.37
N ALA A 186 -14.02 3.54 3.07
CA ALA A 186 -14.05 4.92 2.60
C ALA A 186 -15.23 5.71 3.18
N ILE A 187 -16.43 5.12 3.21
CA ILE A 187 -17.63 5.75 3.78
C ILE A 187 -17.52 5.88 5.31
N THR A 188 -17.02 4.84 5.98
CA THR A 188 -16.82 4.85 7.44
C THR A 188 -15.88 5.98 7.87
N ARG A 189 -14.83 6.25 7.09
CA ARG A 189 -13.87 7.34 7.33
C ARG A 189 -14.23 8.65 6.64
N GLU A 190 -15.40 8.72 5.99
CA GLU A 190 -15.96 9.92 5.36
C GLU A 190 -15.09 10.48 4.22
N TYR A 191 -14.33 9.62 3.55
CA TYR A 191 -13.59 9.93 2.34
C TYR A 191 -14.51 9.89 1.11
N PHE A 192 -15.53 10.76 1.08
CA PHE A 192 -16.62 10.70 0.08
C PHE A 192 -16.15 10.85 -1.37
N GLU A 193 -15.14 11.69 -1.62
CA GLU A 193 -14.56 11.81 -2.96
C GLU A 193 -13.94 10.48 -3.42
N LEU A 194 -13.15 9.84 -2.54
CA LEU A 194 -12.59 8.53 -2.83
C LEU A 194 -13.67 7.45 -2.95
N ALA A 195 -14.71 7.49 -2.11
CA ALA A 195 -15.86 6.59 -2.21
C ALA A 195 -16.59 6.73 -3.56
N SER A 196 -16.71 7.95 -4.10
CA SER A 196 -17.26 8.19 -5.45
C SER A 196 -16.40 7.50 -6.52
N HIS A 197 -15.08 7.69 -6.48
CA HIS A 197 -14.17 7.02 -7.41
C HIS A 197 -14.22 5.48 -7.29
N ILE A 198 -14.37 4.95 -6.07
CA ILE A 198 -14.54 3.52 -5.85
C ILE A 198 -15.82 3.01 -6.51
N ILE A 199 -16.94 3.73 -6.42
CA ILE A 199 -18.20 3.35 -7.10
C ILE A 199 -18.04 3.35 -8.61
N ASP A 200 -17.36 4.35 -9.18
CA ASP A 200 -17.16 4.45 -10.64
C ASP A 200 -16.36 3.24 -11.19
N LEU A 201 -15.40 2.75 -10.41
CA LEU A 201 -14.51 1.64 -10.77
C LEU A 201 -15.04 0.26 -10.36
N TYR A 202 -15.75 0.17 -9.24
CA TYR A 202 -16.15 -1.09 -8.58
C TYR A 202 -17.61 -1.03 -8.14
N GLU A 203 -18.53 -0.71 -9.06
CA GLU A 203 -19.95 -0.47 -8.79
C GLU A 203 -20.60 -1.58 -7.94
N ARG A 204 -20.23 -2.84 -8.17
CA ARG A 204 -20.82 -3.99 -7.47
C ARG A 204 -20.55 -3.99 -5.97
N LEU A 205 -19.52 -3.28 -5.49
CA LEU A 205 -19.23 -3.15 -4.05
C LEU A 205 -20.39 -2.54 -3.28
N ALA A 206 -21.23 -1.74 -3.93
CA ALA A 206 -22.44 -1.15 -3.35
C ALA A 206 -23.41 -2.20 -2.77
N TYR A 207 -23.37 -3.43 -3.30
CA TYR A 207 -24.26 -4.53 -2.91
C TYR A 207 -23.59 -5.58 -2.02
N PHE A 208 -22.28 -5.46 -1.79
CA PHE A 208 -21.55 -6.44 -1.00
C PHE A 208 -21.86 -6.23 0.48
N VAL A 209 -21.98 -7.33 1.22
CA VAL A 209 -22.09 -7.29 2.67
C VAL A 209 -20.78 -7.65 3.35
N ASN A 210 -20.54 -7.06 4.52
CA ASN A 210 -19.52 -7.52 5.45
C ASN A 210 -20.00 -8.76 6.24
N GLU A 211 -19.20 -9.27 7.18
CA GLU A 211 -19.56 -10.45 7.97
C GLU A 211 -20.81 -10.24 8.85
N GLN A 212 -21.20 -9.00 9.12
CA GLN A 212 -22.41 -8.66 9.87
C GLN A 212 -23.64 -8.47 8.96
N GLY A 213 -23.54 -8.71 7.65
CA GLY A 213 -24.65 -8.51 6.71
C GLY A 213 -24.90 -7.02 6.37
N VAL A 214 -23.97 -6.13 6.73
CA VAL A 214 -24.09 -4.69 6.50
C VAL A 214 -23.53 -4.35 5.12
N THR A 215 -24.20 -3.48 4.37
CA THR A 215 -23.73 -2.97 3.07
C THR A 215 -23.10 -1.59 3.24
N PRO A 216 -22.31 -1.08 2.28
CA PRO A 216 -21.77 0.27 2.37
C PRO A 216 -22.86 1.34 2.45
N PHE A 217 -24.03 1.12 1.83
CA PHE A 217 -25.17 2.03 1.94
C PHE A 217 -25.82 2.02 3.32
N HIS A 218 -25.85 0.87 4.01
CA HIS A 218 -26.26 0.84 5.42
C HIS A 218 -25.31 1.70 6.28
N VAL A 219 -24.00 1.65 6.01
CA VAL A 219 -23.02 2.52 6.69
C VAL A 219 -23.29 3.99 6.35
N LEU A 220 -23.44 4.32 5.06
CA LEU A 220 -23.69 5.68 4.59
C LEU A 220 -24.96 6.29 5.21
N ALA A 221 -26.05 5.53 5.28
CA ALA A 221 -27.31 5.99 5.88
C ALA A 221 -27.15 6.40 7.35
N ASN A 222 -26.18 5.84 8.07
CA ASN A 222 -25.87 6.20 9.46
C ASN A 222 -24.90 7.39 9.58
N LYS A 223 -24.39 7.94 8.46
CA LYS A 223 -23.48 9.10 8.44
C LYS A 223 -24.25 10.40 8.29
N ARG A 224 -24.56 11.06 9.41
CA ARG A 224 -25.27 12.35 9.42
C ARG A 224 -24.55 13.44 8.61
N SER A 225 -23.21 13.43 8.60
CA SER A 225 -22.38 14.36 7.84
C SER A 225 -22.54 14.25 6.33
N ALA A 226 -23.03 13.11 5.83
CA ALA A 226 -23.25 12.89 4.39
C ALA A 226 -24.52 13.57 3.85
N PHE A 227 -25.44 14.02 4.72
CA PHE A 227 -26.74 14.56 4.33
C PHE A 227 -26.88 16.04 4.71
N LYS A 228 -27.23 16.87 3.71
CA LYS A 228 -27.38 18.33 3.80
C LYS A 228 -28.34 18.83 4.89
N SER A 229 -29.28 18.01 5.35
CA SER A 229 -30.23 18.42 6.41
C SER A 229 -29.56 18.65 7.77
N ALA A 230 -28.26 18.34 7.92
CA ALA A 230 -27.49 18.55 9.15
C ALA A 230 -26.26 19.46 8.98
N SER A 231 -25.94 19.96 7.78
CA SER A 231 -24.75 20.79 7.54
C SER A 231 -24.95 21.80 6.39
N ASP A 232 -24.94 23.09 6.74
CA ASP A 232 -25.04 24.24 5.81
C ASP A 232 -23.78 24.35 4.95
N LEU A 233 -23.73 23.68 3.79
CA LEU A 233 -22.68 23.90 2.79
C LEU A 233 -23.22 23.85 1.35
N GLY A 234 -22.78 24.84 0.56
CA GLY A 234 -23.40 25.36 -0.65
C GLY A 234 -23.51 24.45 -1.88
N TRP A 235 -24.14 25.04 -2.88
CA TRP A 235 -24.63 24.57 -4.19
C TRP A 235 -23.95 23.38 -4.90
N PHE A 236 -22.67 23.06 -4.66
CA PHE A 236 -21.94 22.07 -5.46
C PHE A 236 -22.22 20.59 -5.10
N ASN A 237 -22.89 20.30 -3.99
CA ASN A 237 -23.25 18.92 -3.60
C ASN A 237 -24.61 18.45 -4.16
N LYS A 238 -24.84 18.59 -5.47
CA LYS A 238 -26.10 18.14 -6.13
C LYS A 238 -26.05 16.71 -6.66
N ILE A 239 -24.93 16.00 -6.44
CA ILE A 239 -24.63 14.72 -7.13
C ILE A 239 -25.24 13.50 -6.43
N ILE A 240 -25.47 13.51 -5.10
CA ILE A 240 -26.03 12.33 -4.42
C ILE A 240 -27.56 12.18 -4.64
N TYR A 241 -28.27 13.27 -4.96
CA TYR A 241 -29.74 13.25 -5.06
C TYR A 241 -30.33 13.23 -6.47
N ASN A 242 -29.55 13.50 -7.52
CA ASN A 242 -30.09 13.63 -8.88
C ASN A 242 -29.80 12.44 -9.82
N CYS A 243 -28.96 11.48 -9.42
CA CYS A 243 -28.64 10.34 -10.28
C CYS A 243 -29.39 9.08 -9.83
N LYS A 244 -30.71 9.03 -10.12
CA LYS A 244 -31.49 7.77 -10.33
C LYS A 244 -32.96 7.97 -10.77
N TYR A 245 -33.49 9.19 -10.88
CA TYR A 245 -34.89 9.41 -11.27
C TYR A 245 -35.14 9.65 -12.78
N GLU A 246 -34.11 9.85 -13.61
CA GLU A 246 -34.31 10.17 -15.04
C GLU A 246 -33.97 9.05 -16.04
N ILE A 247 -33.55 7.85 -15.60
CA ILE A 247 -33.24 6.74 -16.54
C ILE A 247 -34.35 5.65 -16.56
N TYR A 248 -35.41 5.80 -15.75
CA TYR A 248 -36.58 4.91 -15.79
C TYR A 248 -37.86 5.55 -16.36
N ASN A 249 -37.77 6.74 -16.96
CA ASN A 249 -38.88 7.38 -17.66
C ASN A 249 -38.42 8.02 -18.99
N THR A 250 -38.05 7.17 -19.96
CA THR A 250 -38.27 7.40 -21.40
C THR A 250 -38.19 6.08 -22.14
#